data_AF-A0A2H3G7T6-F1
#
_entry.id   AF-A0A2H3G7T6-F1
#
_cell.length_a   1.000
_cell.length_b   1.000
_cell.length_c   1.000
_cell.angle_alpha   90.00
_cell.angle_beta   90.00
_cell.angle_gamma   90.00
#
_symmetry.space_group_name_H-M   'P 1'
#
loop_
_entity.id
_entity.type
_entity.pdbx_description
1 polymer ?
#
loop_
_entity_poly.entity_id
_entity_poly.type
_entity_poly.pdbx_seq_one_letter_code
_entity_poly.pdbx_strand_id
1 'polypeptide(L)'
;MTLSDAPATDKCQCTRAKGDYEIEGELGTTVICPDCHLEEATFREPDNAEQADFISERDVYIAFKGSPSLIRIAEKHPSDQLIKKAVRKREKGQEAVRDLIRNYGISTVVATIRILLDDHVFTCTDGARRRFPDLFPEEQESQALDSEYNPSKETADGFKGSELQNSQHGQTLQDCRLLASLPIRPRQRLMSQLQLILEHACFAFGQRTMQKDLDDWGWTCAEAVPLQRWIDLFKQNRALETENSIEKLSTLLSSVARIQDIAIQRLSVDLVGVNKLLSSAEEFVELLGTPVYQSTIAPLQQQIKRGILTANRSAVSIQQETDRRFAEIEAEREKLKRQEEEIRWYQNENLSNIQDSLERDIFAAMAQAKDTVPDI
;
A
#
# COMPACT_ATOMS: atom_id res chain seq x y z
N MET A 1 -24.04 -28.54 -28.55
CA MET A 1 -22.61 -28.85 -28.32
C MET A 1 -21.82 -27.59 -28.59
N THR A 2 -20.99 -27.21 -27.59
CA THR A 2 -19.80 -26.32 -27.65
C THR A 2 -20.00 -24.86 -28.10
N LEU A 3 -19.30 -23.85 -27.60
CA LEU A 3 -18.01 -23.80 -26.91
C LEU A 3 -17.93 -22.54 -26.02
N SER A 4 -17.12 -22.62 -24.97
CA SER A 4 -16.84 -21.60 -23.95
C SER A 4 -15.82 -20.57 -24.45
N ASP A 5 -16.03 -19.27 -24.22
CA ASP A 5 -14.99 -18.24 -24.41
C ASP A 5 -14.64 -17.60 -23.06
N ALA A 6 -13.46 -17.97 -22.57
CA ALA A 6 -12.76 -17.35 -21.44
C ALA A 6 -11.98 -16.11 -21.93
N PRO A 7 -11.69 -15.11 -21.06
CA PRO A 7 -10.92 -13.94 -21.45
C PRO A 7 -9.45 -14.33 -21.67
N ALA A 8 -8.94 -14.06 -22.87
CA ALA A 8 -7.54 -14.25 -23.21
C ALA A 8 -6.64 -13.39 -22.31
N THR A 9 -5.68 -14.03 -21.66
CA THR A 9 -4.60 -13.35 -20.92
C THR A 9 -3.61 -12.79 -21.94
N ASP A 10 -3.38 -11.48 -21.92
CA ASP A 10 -2.46 -10.78 -22.83
C ASP A 10 -1.00 -11.22 -22.61
N LYS A 11 -0.57 -12.29 -23.30
CA LYS A 11 0.82 -12.77 -23.34
C LYS A 11 1.55 -12.22 -24.57
N CYS A 12 2.82 -11.85 -24.43
CA CYS A 12 3.61 -11.36 -25.58
C CYS A 12 3.77 -12.44 -26.67
N GLN A 13 3.61 -12.04 -27.94
CA GLN A 13 3.73 -12.92 -29.13
C GLN A 13 4.94 -12.58 -30.03
N CYS A 14 5.90 -11.79 -29.56
CA CYS A 14 7.07 -11.39 -30.36
C CYS A 14 7.97 -12.59 -30.71
N THR A 15 8.30 -12.74 -31.98
CA THR A 15 9.10 -13.87 -32.52
C THR A 15 10.58 -13.86 -32.10
N ARG A 16 11.09 -12.76 -31.54
CA ARG A 16 12.48 -12.60 -31.05
C ARG A 16 12.73 -13.10 -29.62
N ALA A 17 11.68 -13.42 -28.85
CA ALA A 17 11.79 -13.87 -27.46
C ALA A 17 12.30 -15.33 -27.28
N LYS A 18 12.66 -16.01 -28.37
CA LYS A 18 13.19 -17.39 -28.35
C LYS A 18 14.71 -17.49 -28.59
N GLY A 19 15.42 -16.36 -28.65
CA GLY A 19 16.87 -16.35 -28.81
C GLY A 19 17.58 -16.38 -27.47
N ASP A 20 18.51 -17.33 -27.31
CA ASP A 20 19.28 -17.61 -26.09
C ASP A 20 19.95 -16.37 -25.50
N TYR A 21 19.32 -15.78 -24.49
CA TYR A 21 20.00 -14.97 -23.50
C TYR A 21 20.10 -15.82 -22.22
N GLU A 22 21.30 -16.31 -21.92
CA GLU A 22 21.62 -16.83 -20.59
C GLU A 22 21.54 -15.66 -19.61
N ILE A 23 20.35 -15.42 -19.06
CA ILE A 23 20.16 -14.50 -17.93
C ILE A 23 19.98 -15.37 -16.70
N GLU A 24 20.99 -15.36 -15.83
CA GLU A 24 20.90 -15.83 -14.44
C GLU A 24 19.83 -14.99 -13.70
N GLY A 25 18.56 -15.37 -13.85
CA GLY A 25 17.42 -14.68 -13.25
C GLY A 25 16.97 -15.36 -11.95
N GLU A 26 16.91 -14.58 -10.87
CA GLU A 26 16.22 -14.96 -9.62
C GLU A 26 14.76 -15.39 -9.91
N LEU A 27 14.32 -16.47 -9.28
CA LEU A 27 12.95 -16.96 -9.35
C LEU A 27 11.96 -15.86 -8.92
N GLY A 28 11.12 -15.40 -9.86
CA GLY A 28 10.03 -14.45 -9.58
C GLY A 28 10.11 -13.10 -10.31
N THR A 29 11.13 -12.83 -11.13
CA THR A 29 11.12 -11.63 -11.98
C THR A 29 10.28 -11.86 -13.23
N THR A 30 9.14 -11.18 -13.35
CA THR A 30 8.42 -11.07 -14.63
C THR A 30 9.32 -10.35 -15.64
N VAL A 31 9.80 -11.08 -16.64
CA VAL A 31 10.55 -10.49 -17.74
C VAL A 31 9.54 -9.81 -18.66
N ILE A 32 9.71 -8.51 -18.88
CA ILE A 32 8.85 -7.72 -19.76
C ILE A 32 9.57 -7.63 -21.10
N CYS A 33 8.93 -8.09 -22.17
CA CYS A 33 9.53 -8.07 -23.50
C CYS A 33 9.88 -6.62 -23.90
N PRO A 34 11.11 -6.36 -24.35
CA PRO A 34 11.56 -5.02 -24.71
C PRO A 34 10.86 -4.45 -25.95
N ASP A 35 10.25 -5.30 -26.80
CA ASP A 35 9.59 -4.89 -28.04
C ASP A 35 8.09 -4.61 -27.84
N CYS A 36 7.38 -5.44 -27.05
CA CYS A 36 5.91 -5.35 -26.89
C CYS A 36 5.49 -4.81 -25.51
N HIS A 37 6.40 -4.73 -24.55
CA HIS A 37 6.17 -4.34 -23.16
C HIS A 37 5.09 -5.14 -22.40
N LEU A 38 4.69 -6.30 -22.92
CA LEU A 38 3.86 -7.30 -22.23
C LEU A 38 4.74 -8.30 -21.48
N GLU A 39 4.17 -8.96 -20.47
CA GLU A 39 4.87 -10.00 -19.69
C GLU A 39 5.20 -11.21 -20.58
N GLU A 40 6.46 -11.64 -20.56
CA GLU A 40 6.88 -12.92 -21.13
C GLU A 40 6.44 -14.03 -20.19
N ALA A 41 5.63 -14.96 -20.72
CA ALA A 41 5.20 -16.12 -19.96
C ALA A 41 6.38 -17.10 -19.82
N THR A 42 7.16 -17.00 -18.75
CA THR A 42 8.02 -18.11 -18.30
C THR A 42 7.15 -19.15 -17.61
N PHE A 43 6.28 -19.82 -18.37
CA PHE A 43 5.77 -21.13 -18.00
C PHE A 43 6.45 -22.13 -18.92
N ARG A 44 7.60 -22.65 -18.48
CA ARG A 44 7.91 -24.03 -18.84
C ARG A 44 6.96 -24.88 -18.00
N GLU A 45 6.12 -25.66 -18.66
CA GLU A 45 5.44 -26.78 -18.01
C GLU A 45 6.53 -27.63 -17.32
N PRO A 46 6.50 -27.81 -16.00
CA PRO A 46 7.45 -28.67 -15.35
C PRO A 46 6.93 -30.10 -15.50
N ASP A 47 7.39 -30.78 -16.55
CA ASP A 47 7.57 -32.23 -16.44
C ASP A 47 8.52 -32.46 -15.26
N ASN A 48 7.95 -32.92 -14.14
CA ASN A 48 8.61 -33.58 -13.01
C ASN A 48 10.03 -33.09 -12.66
N ALA A 49 10.16 -32.02 -11.88
CA ALA A 49 11.37 -31.78 -11.08
C ALA A 49 11.07 -30.86 -9.88
N GLU A 50 11.12 -31.46 -8.69
CA GLU A 50 11.45 -30.94 -7.36
C GLU A 50 11.03 -29.49 -6.99
N GLN A 51 10.11 -29.44 -6.02
CA GLN A 51 9.67 -28.24 -5.29
C GLN A 51 10.87 -27.46 -4.74
N ALA A 52 11.13 -26.25 -5.25
CA ALA A 52 12.05 -25.31 -4.60
C ALA A 52 11.36 -24.74 -3.35
N ASP A 53 11.91 -25.02 -2.17
CA ASP A 53 11.42 -24.50 -0.90
C ASP A 53 11.50 -22.97 -0.88
N PHE A 54 10.35 -22.29 -0.86
CA PHE A 54 10.29 -20.85 -0.64
C PHE A 54 10.55 -20.55 0.84
N ILE A 55 11.35 -19.52 1.13
CA ILE A 55 11.57 -19.05 2.50
C ILE A 55 10.26 -18.57 3.12
N SER A 56 9.90 -19.13 4.26
CA SER A 56 8.72 -18.75 5.01
C SER A 56 8.89 -17.37 5.65
N GLU A 57 8.06 -16.39 5.24
CA GLU A 57 8.02 -15.05 5.85
C GLU A 57 7.79 -15.11 7.37
N ARG A 58 7.02 -16.11 7.82
CA ARG A 58 6.73 -16.40 9.22
C ARG A 58 8.00 -16.77 9.99
N ASP A 59 8.80 -17.67 9.43
CA ASP A 59 10.03 -18.14 10.09
C ASP A 59 11.08 -17.04 10.14
N VAL A 60 11.14 -16.20 9.09
CA VAL A 60 11.94 -14.97 9.11
C VAL A 60 11.43 -14.02 10.19
N TYR A 61 10.13 -13.79 10.32
CA TYR A 61 9.61 -12.93 11.38
C TYR A 61 9.95 -13.48 12.78
N ILE A 62 9.73 -14.77 13.06
CA ILE A 62 10.08 -15.40 14.35
C ILE A 62 11.59 -15.27 14.62
N ALA A 63 12.41 -15.56 13.61
CA ALA A 63 13.87 -15.47 13.69
C ALA A 63 14.41 -14.04 13.72
N PHE A 64 13.58 -13.00 13.65
CA PHE A 64 14.01 -11.60 13.71
C PHE A 64 13.20 -10.73 14.69
N LYS A 65 12.10 -11.26 15.26
CA LYS A 65 11.23 -10.59 16.25
C LYS A 65 12.04 -10.10 17.45
N GLY A 66 11.81 -8.85 17.87
CA GLY A 66 12.53 -8.25 19.01
C GLY A 66 13.97 -7.82 18.72
N SER A 67 14.41 -7.77 17.45
CA SER A 67 15.71 -7.18 17.09
C SER A 67 15.70 -5.64 17.22
N PRO A 68 16.42 -5.04 18.19
CA PRO A 68 16.43 -3.58 18.34
C PRO A 68 17.08 -2.87 17.15
N SER A 69 17.92 -3.60 16.40
CA SER A 69 18.58 -3.07 15.21
C SER A 69 17.62 -2.96 14.03
N LEU A 70 16.66 -3.88 13.88
CA LEU A 70 15.65 -3.80 12.81
C LEU A 70 14.58 -2.74 13.10
N ILE A 71 14.17 -2.60 14.37
CA ILE A 71 13.26 -1.54 14.81
C ILE A 71 13.86 -0.16 14.50
N ARG A 72 15.14 0.06 14.84
CA ARG A 72 15.84 1.32 14.56
C ARG A 72 16.08 1.58 13.05
N ILE A 73 16.17 0.52 12.23
CA ILE A 73 16.34 0.66 10.77
C ILE A 73 15.02 1.05 10.11
N ALA A 74 13.90 0.53 10.60
CA ALA A 74 12.57 0.90 10.11
C ALA A 74 12.29 2.41 10.26
N GLU A 75 12.80 3.04 11.32
CA GLU A 75 12.65 4.49 11.58
C GLU A 75 13.51 5.39 10.68
N LYS A 76 14.52 4.87 9.97
CA LYS A 76 15.56 5.66 9.27
C LYS A 76 15.67 5.42 7.76
N HIS A 77 14.60 4.93 7.13
CA HIS A 77 14.58 4.42 5.75
C HIS A 77 15.48 3.18 5.55
N PRO A 78 14.90 1.99 5.31
CA PRO A 78 15.67 0.76 5.21
C PRO A 78 16.50 0.70 3.92
N SER A 79 17.82 0.62 4.05
CA SER A 79 18.71 0.24 2.94
C SER A 79 19.19 -1.20 3.10
N ASP A 80 19.33 -1.91 1.98
CA ASP A 80 19.77 -3.33 1.97
C ASP A 80 21.11 -3.53 2.70
N GLN A 81 21.99 -2.52 2.71
CA GLN A 81 23.25 -2.56 3.46
C GLN A 81 23.06 -2.53 4.98
N LEU A 82 22.08 -1.75 5.47
CA LEU A 82 21.76 -1.69 6.90
C LEU A 82 21.07 -2.99 7.36
N ILE A 83 20.17 -3.53 6.54
CA ILE A 83 19.51 -4.81 6.80
C ILE A 83 20.55 -5.94 6.84
N LYS A 84 21.47 -6.01 5.86
CA LYS A 84 22.58 -6.98 5.86
C LYS A 84 23.43 -6.90 7.13
N LYS A 85 23.72 -5.70 7.64
CA LYS A 85 24.45 -5.52 8.90
C LYS A 85 23.65 -6.01 10.11
N ALA A 86 22.35 -5.77 10.15
CA ALA A 86 21.47 -6.26 11.21
C ALA A 86 21.35 -7.80 11.21
N VAL A 87 21.26 -8.41 10.02
CA VAL A 87 21.23 -9.85 9.82
C VAL A 87 22.50 -10.52 10.35
N ARG A 88 23.68 -10.05 9.91
CA ARG A 88 24.99 -10.56 10.39
C ARG A 88 25.21 -10.37 11.88
N LYS A 89 24.61 -9.32 12.48
CA LYS A 89 24.68 -9.09 13.92
C LYS A 89 23.83 -10.10 14.70
N ARG A 90 22.65 -10.44 14.19
CA ARG A 90 21.72 -11.39 14.83
C ARG A 90 22.15 -12.85 14.62
N GLU A 91 22.78 -13.16 13.49
CA GLU A 91 23.38 -14.46 13.15
C GLU A 91 24.39 -14.96 14.21
N LYS A 92 25.18 -14.04 14.80
CA LYS A 92 26.16 -14.37 15.84
C LYS A 92 25.53 -14.89 17.14
N GLY A 93 24.26 -14.60 17.39
CA GLY A 93 23.59 -14.91 18.66
C GLY A 93 22.33 -15.77 18.54
N GLN A 94 21.92 -16.16 17.33
CA GLN A 94 20.66 -16.87 17.10
C GLN A 94 20.85 -17.99 16.06
N GLU A 95 20.62 -19.23 16.49
CA GLU A 95 20.76 -20.44 15.66
C GLU A 95 19.77 -20.44 14.48
N ALA A 96 18.51 -20.08 14.73
CA ALA A 96 17.48 -19.99 13.71
C ALA A 96 17.85 -19.05 12.54
N VAL A 97 18.63 -17.99 12.80
CA VAL A 97 19.13 -17.08 11.76
C VAL A 97 20.23 -17.73 10.94
N ARG A 98 21.12 -18.52 11.56
CA ARG A 98 22.15 -19.28 10.85
C ARG A 98 21.52 -20.35 9.95
N ASP A 99 20.48 -21.02 10.43
CA ASP A 99 19.76 -22.03 9.67
C ASP A 99 19.04 -21.42 8.46
N LEU A 100 18.37 -20.28 8.64
CA LEU A 100 17.74 -19.54 7.53
C LEU A 100 18.76 -19.07 6.47
N ILE A 101 19.91 -18.54 6.90
CA ILE A 101 20.96 -18.10 5.97
C ILE A 101 21.61 -19.28 5.25
N ARG A 102 21.83 -20.41 5.95
CA ARG A 102 22.40 -21.63 5.37
C ARG A 102 21.46 -22.25 4.33
N ASN A 103 20.15 -22.24 4.58
CA ASN A 103 19.17 -22.91 3.73
C ASN A 103 18.74 -22.05 2.52
N TYR A 104 18.65 -20.71 2.68
CA TYR A 104 18.06 -19.84 1.65
C TYR A 104 18.98 -18.71 1.16
N GLY A 105 20.14 -18.51 1.79
CA GLY A 105 21.08 -17.46 1.45
C GLY A 105 20.73 -16.09 2.04
N ILE A 106 21.77 -15.30 2.32
CA ILE A 106 21.63 -13.99 2.98
C ILE A 106 20.84 -12.97 2.14
N SER A 107 20.95 -13.02 0.80
CA SER A 107 20.25 -12.10 -0.10
C SER A 107 18.74 -12.28 -0.03
N THR A 108 18.27 -13.53 -0.05
CA THR A 108 16.86 -13.90 0.06
C THR A 108 16.29 -13.48 1.42
N VAL A 109 16.99 -13.77 2.51
CA VAL A 109 16.60 -13.34 3.86
C VAL A 109 16.50 -11.82 3.97
N VAL A 110 17.42 -11.07 3.35
CA VAL A 110 17.40 -9.59 3.35
C VAL A 110 16.23 -9.05 2.55
N ALA A 111 15.91 -9.64 1.40
CA ALA A 111 14.76 -9.25 0.60
C ALA A 111 13.44 -9.48 1.36
N THR A 112 13.28 -10.63 2.01
CA THR A 112 12.11 -10.94 2.84
C THR A 112 12.00 -9.99 4.04
N ILE A 113 13.11 -9.69 4.72
CA ILE A 113 13.10 -8.71 5.82
C ILE A 113 12.72 -7.32 5.32
N ARG A 114 13.11 -6.92 4.10
CA ARG A 114 12.72 -5.62 3.54
C ARG A 114 11.21 -5.53 3.35
N ILE A 115 10.59 -6.57 2.80
CA ILE A 115 9.12 -6.64 2.65
C ILE A 115 8.44 -6.51 4.01
N LEU A 116 8.90 -7.26 5.02
CA LEU A 116 8.34 -7.20 6.37
C LEU A 116 8.58 -5.85 7.09
N LEU A 117 9.65 -5.13 6.75
CA LEU A 117 9.91 -3.77 7.26
C LEU A 117 9.01 -2.73 6.60
N ASP A 118 8.79 -2.85 5.28
CA ASP A 118 7.87 -1.98 4.53
C ASP A 118 6.42 -2.15 5.02
N ASP A 119 6.04 -3.37 5.42
CA ASP A 119 4.74 -3.69 6.02
C ASP A 119 4.65 -3.38 7.53
N HIS A 120 5.66 -2.71 8.11
CA HIS A 120 5.73 -2.33 9.53
C HIS A 120 5.58 -3.49 10.54
N VAL A 121 5.83 -4.73 10.12
CA VAL A 121 5.62 -5.95 10.91
C VAL A 121 6.54 -5.98 12.15
N PHE A 122 7.76 -5.46 12.04
CA PHE A 122 8.71 -5.43 13.16
C PHE A 122 8.55 -4.23 14.11
N THR A 123 7.84 -3.18 13.68
CA THR A 123 7.67 -1.94 14.45
C THR A 123 6.32 -1.83 15.13
N CYS A 124 5.30 -2.50 14.59
CA CYS A 124 3.94 -2.45 15.10
C CYS A 124 3.45 -3.85 15.45
N THR A 125 3.11 -4.08 16.71
CA THR A 125 2.51 -5.34 17.17
C THR A 125 1.22 -5.65 16.41
N ASP A 126 0.45 -4.63 16.04
CA ASP A 126 -0.76 -4.78 15.23
C ASP A 126 -0.44 -5.14 13.77
N GLY A 127 0.64 -4.58 13.20
CA GLY A 127 1.16 -4.96 11.87
C GLY A 127 1.60 -6.43 11.82
N ALA A 128 2.26 -6.91 12.87
CA ALA A 128 2.59 -8.32 13.03
C ALA A 128 1.36 -9.22 13.20
N ARG A 129 0.34 -8.77 13.95
CA ARG A 129 -0.91 -9.50 14.15
C ARG A 129 -1.71 -9.66 12.87
N ARG A 130 -1.79 -8.61 12.03
CA ARG A 130 -2.45 -8.69 10.72
C ARG A 130 -1.75 -9.62 9.74
N ARG A 131 -0.42 -9.69 9.78
CA ARG A 131 0.38 -10.51 8.87
C ARG A 131 0.53 -11.96 9.32
N PHE A 132 0.57 -12.20 10.64
CA PHE A 132 0.70 -13.53 11.25
C PHE A 132 -0.29 -13.70 12.41
N PRO A 133 -1.60 -13.79 12.15
CA PRO A 133 -2.63 -13.91 13.19
C PRO A 133 -2.40 -15.15 14.07
N ASP A 134 -1.93 -16.24 13.50
CA ASP A 134 -1.63 -17.50 14.21
C ASP A 134 -0.50 -17.41 15.25
N LEU A 135 0.32 -16.34 15.23
CA LEU A 135 1.39 -16.10 16.21
C LEU A 135 0.93 -15.35 17.46
N PHE A 136 -0.33 -14.91 17.49
CA PHE A 136 -0.92 -14.18 18.60
C PHE A 136 -2.29 -14.77 18.96
N PRO A 137 -2.32 -15.95 19.62
CA PRO A 137 -3.54 -16.47 20.20
C PRO A 137 -4.10 -15.44 21.20
N GLU A 138 -5.40 -15.15 21.13
CA GLU A 138 -6.08 -14.34 22.14
C GLU A 138 -5.99 -15.06 23.49
N GLU A 139 -5.20 -14.51 24.41
CA GLU A 139 -5.20 -14.94 25.81
C GLU A 139 -6.52 -14.48 26.45
N GLN A 140 -7.48 -15.40 26.54
CA GLN A 140 -8.58 -15.34 27.50
C GLN A 140 -8.06 -15.66 28.92
N GLU A 141 -8.70 -15.02 29.91
CA GLU A 141 -8.62 -15.22 31.36
C GLU A 141 -7.37 -14.62 32.05
N SER A 142 -7.46 -13.66 32.97
CA SER A 142 -8.16 -13.82 34.26
C SER A 142 -8.38 -12.46 34.96
N GLN A 143 -9.63 -12.10 35.21
CA GLN A 143 -10.00 -11.32 36.39
C GLN A 143 -10.05 -12.29 37.57
N ALA A 144 -9.34 -12.01 38.66
CA ALA A 144 -9.79 -12.39 40.01
C ALA A 144 -9.02 -11.65 41.11
N LEU A 145 -9.80 -11.22 42.11
CA LEU A 145 -9.48 -10.92 43.52
C LEU A 145 -9.27 -9.44 43.92
N ASP A 146 -10.40 -8.82 44.27
CA ASP A 146 -10.79 -8.35 45.61
C ASP A 146 -9.87 -7.38 46.39
N SER A 147 -10.36 -6.17 46.69
CA SER A 147 -10.72 -5.81 48.08
C SER A 147 -11.45 -4.47 48.17
N GLU A 148 -12.46 -4.48 49.03
CA GLU A 148 -13.40 -3.46 49.51
C GLU A 148 -12.90 -2.02 49.81
N TYR A 149 -13.86 -1.09 49.72
CA TYR A 149 -14.24 -0.09 50.75
C TYR A 149 -14.20 1.42 50.38
N ASN A 150 -15.41 1.91 50.09
CA ASN A 150 -16.11 3.18 50.37
C ASN A 150 -15.44 4.57 50.51
N PRO A 151 -16.21 5.65 50.17
CA PRO A 151 -15.70 7.00 49.89
C PRO A 151 -15.75 7.93 51.11
N SER A 152 -14.82 8.90 51.19
CA SER A 152 -15.08 10.33 51.49
C SER A 152 -13.82 11.17 51.79
N LYS A 153 -13.81 12.36 51.19
CA LYS A 153 -13.22 13.66 51.59
C LYS A 153 -11.76 14.01 51.23
N GLU A 154 -11.68 14.87 50.20
CA GLU A 154 -10.92 16.13 50.06
C GLU A 154 -9.67 16.36 50.92
N THR A 155 -8.53 16.59 50.25
CA THR A 155 -7.89 17.93 50.15
C THR A 155 -6.71 17.93 49.17
N ALA A 156 -6.68 18.96 48.33
CA ALA A 156 -5.55 19.63 47.64
C ALA A 156 -4.27 18.83 47.30
N ASP A 157 -3.92 18.73 46.01
CA ASP A 157 -3.07 19.72 45.30
C ASP A 157 -2.46 19.11 43.99
N GLY A 158 -2.33 19.97 42.98
CA GLY A 158 -1.62 19.84 41.70
C GLY A 158 -1.21 18.50 41.08
N PHE A 159 -1.78 18.14 39.92
CA PHE A 159 -1.04 18.07 38.64
C PHE A 159 -2.01 17.83 37.45
N LYS A 160 -1.73 18.51 36.34
CA LYS A 160 -2.57 18.67 35.15
C LYS A 160 -2.54 17.40 34.27
N GLY A 161 -3.52 16.52 34.42
CA GLY A 161 -3.75 15.38 33.53
C GLY A 161 -4.71 15.76 32.40
N SER A 162 -4.19 15.83 31.17
CA SER A 162 -4.99 16.06 29.97
C SER A 162 -5.88 14.86 29.68
N GLU A 163 -7.16 15.13 29.49
CA GLU A 163 -8.19 14.20 28.98
C GLU A 163 -7.68 13.43 27.76
N LEU A 164 -7.48 12.13 27.89
CA LEU A 164 -7.43 11.21 26.75
C LEU A 164 -8.84 10.68 26.53
N GLN A 165 -9.53 11.36 25.62
CA GLN A 165 -10.82 10.96 25.08
C GLN A 165 -10.68 9.59 24.42
N ASN A 166 -11.44 8.63 24.95
CA ASN A 166 -11.83 7.41 24.25
C ASN A 166 -12.70 7.81 23.05
N SER A 167 -12.07 8.07 21.90
CA SER A 167 -12.73 8.09 20.59
C SER A 167 -11.68 8.04 19.47
N GLN A 168 -11.07 6.88 19.27
CA GLN A 168 -10.21 6.62 18.10
C GLN A 168 -10.56 5.30 17.38
N HIS A 169 -11.80 4.82 17.53
CA HIS A 169 -12.30 3.69 16.73
C HIS A 169 -13.10 4.12 15.49
N GLY A 170 -13.18 5.42 15.20
CA GLY A 170 -13.88 5.96 14.03
C GLY A 170 -12.99 6.59 12.94
N GLN A 171 -11.65 6.57 13.09
CA GLN A 171 -10.75 7.36 12.22
C GLN A 171 -9.82 6.56 11.31
N THR A 172 -9.76 5.24 11.45
CA THR A 172 -8.88 4.41 10.61
C THR A 172 -9.46 4.09 9.21
N LEU A 173 -10.74 4.41 8.98
CA LEU A 173 -11.41 4.21 7.69
C LEU A 173 -11.22 5.38 6.70
N GLN A 174 -10.44 6.41 7.08
CA GLN A 174 -10.14 7.57 6.24
C GLN A 174 -8.77 7.51 5.55
N ASP A 175 -8.01 6.43 5.75
CA ASP A 175 -6.68 6.26 5.14
C ASP A 175 -6.69 5.49 3.81
N CYS A 176 -7.82 4.90 3.41
CA CYS A 176 -7.97 4.32 2.07
C CYS A 176 -8.30 5.40 1.03
N ARG A 177 -7.33 6.30 0.78
CA ARG A 177 -7.29 7.04 -0.49
C ARG A 177 -6.93 6.05 -1.60
N LEU A 178 -7.96 5.38 -2.10
CA LEU A 178 -8.00 4.27 -3.07
C LEU A 178 -7.35 4.58 -4.44
N LEU A 179 -6.09 5.04 -4.48
CA LEU A 179 -5.30 5.53 -5.63
C LEU A 179 -5.29 7.06 -5.79
N ALA A 180 -4.96 7.81 -4.73
CA ALA A 180 -4.75 9.26 -4.87
C ALA A 180 -3.61 9.63 -5.84
N SER A 181 -2.67 8.72 -6.13
CA SER A 181 -1.55 8.97 -7.04
C SER A 181 -1.11 7.73 -7.78
N LEU A 182 -0.42 7.93 -8.92
CA LEU A 182 0.17 6.84 -9.68
C LEU A 182 1.40 6.27 -8.93
N PRO A 183 1.54 4.93 -8.84
CA PRO A 183 2.70 4.31 -8.22
C PRO A 183 4.02 4.76 -8.87
N ILE A 184 5.12 4.69 -8.12
CA ILE A 184 6.41 5.25 -8.54
C ILE A 184 6.86 4.69 -9.90
N ARG A 185 6.82 3.37 -10.10
CA ARG A 185 7.34 2.75 -11.33
C ARG A 185 6.55 3.15 -12.59
N PRO A 186 5.21 2.99 -12.66
CA PRO A 186 4.44 3.43 -13.83
C PRO A 186 4.54 4.93 -14.08
N ARG A 187 4.53 5.75 -13.01
CA ARG A 187 4.70 7.20 -13.11
C ARG A 187 6.01 7.57 -13.79
N GLN A 188 7.12 7.03 -13.31
CA GLN A 188 8.45 7.38 -13.85
C GLN A 188 8.62 6.92 -15.29
N ARG A 189 8.13 5.72 -15.63
CA ARG A 189 8.16 5.23 -17.02
C ARG A 189 7.29 6.10 -17.94
N LEU A 190 6.07 6.40 -17.53
CA LEU A 190 5.16 7.23 -18.31
C LEU A 190 5.75 8.62 -18.58
N MET A 191 6.26 9.28 -17.54
CA MET A 191 6.78 10.64 -17.67
C MET A 191 8.06 10.68 -18.51
N SER A 192 8.94 9.68 -18.36
CA SER A 192 10.14 9.57 -19.21
C SER A 192 9.79 9.31 -20.68
N GLN A 193 8.80 8.45 -20.93
CA GLN A 193 8.31 8.16 -22.30
C GLN A 193 7.67 9.40 -22.93
N LEU A 194 6.83 10.13 -22.19
CA LEU A 194 6.25 11.38 -22.67
C LEU A 194 7.34 12.42 -22.96
N GLN A 195 8.31 12.59 -22.05
CA GLN A 195 9.43 13.51 -22.28
C GLN A 195 10.17 13.18 -23.58
N LEU A 196 10.50 11.91 -23.80
CA LEU A 196 11.20 11.46 -25.01
C LEU A 196 10.40 11.77 -26.28
N ILE A 197 9.10 11.44 -26.30
CA ILE A 197 8.21 11.71 -27.43
C ILE A 197 8.14 13.21 -27.72
N LEU A 198 8.04 14.03 -26.67
CA LEU A 198 7.92 15.48 -26.79
C LEU A 198 9.23 16.11 -27.30
N GLU A 199 10.39 15.66 -26.83
CA GLU A 199 11.71 16.09 -27.34
C GLU A 199 11.85 15.77 -28.84
N HIS A 200 11.42 14.58 -29.25
CA HIS A 200 11.38 14.16 -30.66
C HIS A 200 10.40 15.00 -31.50
N ALA A 201 9.24 15.34 -30.94
CA ALA A 201 8.28 16.23 -31.59
C ALA A 201 8.85 17.64 -31.78
N CYS A 202 9.50 18.20 -30.76
CA CYS A 202 10.15 19.50 -30.83
C CYS A 202 11.28 19.52 -31.86
N PHE A 203 12.11 18.47 -31.90
CA PHE A 203 13.20 18.37 -32.88
C PHE A 203 12.66 18.28 -34.31
N ALA A 204 11.64 17.44 -34.56
CA ALA A 204 11.01 17.33 -35.87
C ALA A 204 10.32 18.64 -36.31
N PHE A 205 9.79 19.43 -35.39
CA PHE A 205 9.36 20.80 -35.66
C PHE A 205 10.55 21.70 -36.00
N GLY A 206 11.61 21.66 -35.20
CA GLY A 206 12.82 22.45 -35.41
C GLY A 206 13.43 22.23 -36.80
N GLN A 207 13.51 20.97 -37.25
CA GLN A 207 14.01 20.63 -38.57
C GLN A 207 13.19 21.25 -39.72
N ARG A 208 11.87 21.43 -39.51
CA ARG A 208 10.98 22.00 -40.53
C ARG A 208 10.99 23.53 -40.52
N THR A 209 11.13 24.14 -39.35
CA THR A 209 10.87 25.57 -39.16
C THR A 209 12.14 26.41 -38.95
N MET A 210 13.21 25.82 -38.41
CA MET A 210 14.42 26.52 -37.94
C MET A 210 15.70 25.70 -38.12
N GLN A 211 15.83 24.94 -39.22
CA GLN A 211 16.98 24.06 -39.47
C GLN A 211 18.33 24.79 -39.38
N LYS A 212 18.41 26.01 -39.91
CA LYS A 212 19.64 26.81 -39.86
C LYS A 212 20.08 27.10 -38.42
N ASP A 213 19.13 27.44 -37.55
CA ASP A 213 19.42 27.72 -36.15
C ASP A 213 19.87 26.45 -35.42
N LEU A 214 19.28 25.29 -35.75
CA LEU A 214 19.72 23.98 -35.21
C LEU A 214 21.17 23.65 -35.60
N ASP A 215 21.54 23.91 -36.85
CA ASP A 215 22.90 23.69 -37.35
C ASP A 215 23.89 24.64 -36.64
N ASP A 216 23.53 25.91 -36.49
CA ASP A 216 24.34 26.92 -35.79
C ASP A 216 24.50 26.60 -34.29
N TRP A 217 23.49 25.99 -33.65
CA TRP A 217 23.56 25.53 -32.25
C TRP A 217 24.17 24.14 -32.07
N GLY A 218 24.45 23.41 -33.17
CA GLY A 218 24.97 22.04 -33.12
C GLY A 218 23.99 21.01 -32.58
N TRP A 219 22.68 21.24 -32.71
CA TRP A 219 21.65 20.30 -32.24
C TRP A 219 21.39 19.24 -33.32
N THR A 220 22.12 18.13 -33.25
CA THR A 220 22.12 17.10 -34.30
C THR A 220 21.02 16.03 -34.15
N CYS A 221 20.44 15.87 -32.96
CA CYS A 221 19.39 14.90 -32.69
C CYS A 221 18.46 15.36 -31.56
N ALA A 222 17.33 14.67 -31.38
CA ALA A 222 16.33 15.03 -30.37
C ALA A 222 16.86 14.89 -28.93
N GLU A 223 17.68 13.88 -28.67
CA GLU A 223 18.26 13.57 -27.36
C GLU A 223 19.33 14.58 -26.92
N ALA A 224 19.87 15.36 -27.87
CA ALA A 224 20.87 16.38 -27.57
C ALA A 224 20.28 17.60 -26.85
N VAL A 225 18.95 17.73 -26.82
CA VAL A 225 18.26 18.94 -26.35
C VAL A 225 17.15 18.57 -25.36
N PRO A 226 17.30 18.92 -24.07
CA PRO A 226 16.27 18.63 -23.08
C PRO A 226 14.99 19.43 -23.36
N LEU A 227 13.84 18.84 -23.04
CA LEU A 227 12.51 19.45 -23.26
C LEU A 227 12.42 20.89 -22.75
N GLN A 228 12.93 21.19 -21.55
CA GLN A 228 12.92 22.52 -20.94
C GLN A 228 13.56 23.57 -21.84
N ARG A 229 14.63 23.21 -22.56
CA ARG A 229 15.32 24.14 -23.46
C ARG A 229 14.48 24.48 -24.69
N TRP A 230 13.70 23.52 -25.20
CA TRP A 230 12.68 23.79 -26.21
C TRP A 230 11.57 24.69 -25.69
N ILE A 231 11.08 24.43 -24.47
CA ILE A 231 10.05 25.26 -23.82
C ILE A 231 10.52 26.71 -23.65
N ASP A 232 11.76 26.91 -23.20
CA ASP A 232 12.34 28.25 -23.04
C ASP A 232 12.50 28.96 -24.39
N LEU A 233 12.91 28.24 -25.43
CA LEU A 233 12.99 28.75 -26.80
C LEU A 233 11.60 29.18 -27.31
N PHE A 234 10.55 28.37 -27.12
CA PHE A 234 9.19 28.72 -27.54
C PHE A 234 8.57 29.86 -26.72
N LYS A 235 9.01 30.08 -25.49
CA LYS A 235 8.61 31.25 -24.70
C LYS A 235 9.28 32.54 -25.20
N GLN A 236 10.50 32.43 -25.74
CA GLN A 236 11.29 33.57 -26.23
C GLN A 236 10.96 33.92 -27.68
N ASN A 237 10.76 32.90 -28.51
CA ASN A 237 10.43 33.04 -29.92
C ASN A 237 8.91 32.98 -30.09
N ARG A 238 8.32 34.05 -30.63
CA ARG A 238 6.89 34.13 -30.99
C ARG A 238 6.47 33.16 -32.12
N ALA A 239 7.26 32.12 -32.41
CA ALA A 239 7.07 31.18 -33.51
C ALA A 239 5.75 30.37 -33.40
N LEU A 240 5.19 30.26 -32.18
CA LEU A 240 3.93 29.57 -31.91
C LEU A 240 2.78 30.52 -31.50
N GLU A 241 3.01 31.84 -31.54
CA GLU A 241 2.02 32.82 -31.05
C GLU A 241 0.96 33.16 -32.11
N THR A 242 -0.30 33.14 -31.67
CA THR A 242 -1.43 33.85 -32.30
C THR A 242 -2.02 34.81 -31.25
N GLU A 243 -2.50 35.99 -31.64
CA GLU A 243 -2.82 37.13 -30.74
C GLU A 243 -3.80 36.81 -29.59
N ASN A 244 -4.63 35.76 -29.70
CA ASN A 244 -5.56 35.29 -28.66
C ASN A 244 -5.08 34.08 -27.84
N SER A 245 -3.83 33.65 -28.02
CA SER A 245 -3.32 32.34 -27.59
C SER A 245 -2.17 32.40 -26.58
N ILE A 246 -1.69 33.59 -26.19
CA ILE A 246 -0.44 33.74 -25.40
C ILE A 246 -0.55 33.12 -24.01
N GLU A 247 -1.61 33.43 -23.24
CA GLU A 247 -1.80 32.84 -21.90
C GLU A 247 -2.03 31.33 -21.96
N LYS A 248 -2.80 30.87 -22.96
CA LYS A 248 -3.05 29.44 -23.20
C LYS A 248 -1.76 28.71 -23.55
N LEU A 249 -0.95 29.29 -24.43
CA LEU A 249 0.35 28.73 -24.80
C LEU A 249 1.30 28.69 -23.59
N SER A 250 1.36 29.76 -22.79
CA SER A 250 2.20 29.80 -21.58
C SER A 250 1.78 28.75 -20.55
N THR A 251 0.49 28.55 -20.34
CA THR A 251 -0.04 27.51 -19.44
C THR A 251 0.21 26.10 -19.98
N LEU A 252 0.06 25.90 -21.29
CA LEU A 252 0.39 24.64 -21.98
C LEU A 252 1.88 24.31 -21.84
N LEU A 253 2.76 25.23 -22.19
CA LEU A 253 4.22 25.10 -22.09
C LEU A 253 4.67 24.82 -20.65
N SER A 254 4.04 25.48 -19.67
CA SER A 254 4.31 25.21 -18.25
C SER A 254 3.81 23.83 -17.81
N SER A 255 2.69 23.36 -18.35
CA SER A 255 2.19 21.99 -18.12
C SER A 255 3.13 20.94 -18.73
N VAL A 256 3.68 21.21 -19.93
CA VAL A 256 4.65 20.33 -20.60
C VAL A 256 5.98 20.31 -19.87
N ALA A 257 6.50 21.46 -19.41
CA ALA A 257 7.71 21.52 -18.59
C ALA A 257 7.60 20.68 -17.31
N ARG A 258 6.41 20.66 -16.68
CA ARG A 258 6.16 19.81 -15.51
C ARG A 258 6.33 18.31 -15.78
N ILE A 259 6.15 17.84 -17.02
CA ILE A 259 6.39 16.42 -17.37
C ILE A 259 7.86 16.06 -17.11
N GLN A 260 8.77 16.92 -17.57
CA GLN A 260 10.20 16.75 -17.33
C GLN A 260 10.55 16.90 -15.85
N ASP A 261 10.00 17.89 -15.15
CA ASP A 261 10.24 18.05 -13.70
C ASP A 261 9.84 16.79 -12.92
N ILE A 262 8.69 16.19 -13.26
CA ILE A 262 8.21 14.95 -12.62
C ILE A 262 9.12 13.76 -12.96
N ALA A 263 9.65 13.68 -14.18
CA ALA A 263 10.57 12.63 -14.60
C ALA A 263 11.94 12.76 -13.90
N ILE A 264 12.48 13.97 -13.80
CA ILE A 264 13.81 14.21 -13.20
C ILE A 264 13.75 14.17 -11.68
N GLN A 265 12.82 14.92 -11.08
CA GLN A 265 12.75 15.13 -9.62
C GLN A 265 11.88 14.08 -8.92
N ARG A 266 11.28 13.15 -9.67
CA ARG A 266 10.44 12.06 -9.15
C ARG A 266 9.25 12.54 -8.31
N LEU A 267 8.66 13.68 -8.66
CA LEU A 267 7.53 14.30 -7.95
C LEU A 267 6.26 13.46 -8.06
N SER A 268 5.54 13.29 -6.95
CA SER A 268 4.23 12.60 -6.98
C SER A 268 3.23 13.37 -7.81
N VAL A 269 2.39 12.65 -8.55
CA VAL A 269 1.29 13.24 -9.33
C VAL A 269 0.03 12.41 -9.12
N ASP A 270 -1.08 13.11 -8.92
CA ASP A 270 -2.39 12.51 -8.77
C ASP A 270 -2.95 12.05 -10.13
N LEU A 271 -3.98 11.20 -10.10
CA LEU A 271 -4.56 10.65 -11.32
C LEU A 271 -5.19 11.74 -12.21
N VAL A 272 -5.74 12.79 -11.58
CA VAL A 272 -6.26 13.96 -12.28
C VAL A 272 -5.14 14.73 -12.98
N GLY A 273 -4.03 14.97 -12.27
CA GLY A 273 -2.84 15.60 -12.82
C GLY A 273 -2.23 14.82 -13.97
N VAL A 274 -2.19 13.48 -13.92
CA VAL A 274 -1.69 12.66 -15.03
C VAL A 274 -2.55 12.82 -16.28
N ASN A 275 -3.87 12.81 -16.15
CA ASN A 275 -4.75 13.06 -17.29
C ASN A 275 -4.55 14.46 -17.88
N LYS A 276 -4.37 15.47 -17.03
CA LYS A 276 -4.08 16.84 -17.48
C LYS A 276 -2.75 16.91 -18.25
N LEU A 277 -1.70 16.28 -17.74
CA LEU A 277 -0.38 16.25 -18.40
C LEU A 277 -0.46 15.55 -19.75
N LEU A 278 -1.17 14.42 -19.83
CA LEU A 278 -1.38 13.70 -21.10
C LEU A 278 -2.16 14.53 -22.12
N SER A 279 -3.19 15.27 -21.69
CA SER A 279 -3.94 16.16 -22.58
C SER A 279 -3.11 17.38 -23.02
N SER A 280 -2.29 17.95 -22.13
CA SER A 280 -1.34 18.99 -22.50
C SER A 280 -0.27 18.49 -23.49
N ALA A 281 0.23 17.25 -23.33
CA ALA A 281 1.19 16.67 -24.25
C ALA A 281 0.59 16.50 -25.67
N GLU A 282 -0.66 16.04 -25.74
CA GLU A 282 -1.40 15.88 -27.00
C GLU A 282 -1.65 17.23 -27.70
N GLU A 283 -2.17 18.21 -26.96
CA GLU A 283 -2.40 19.58 -27.47
C GLU A 283 -1.10 20.24 -27.96
N PHE A 284 0.01 20.01 -27.25
CA PHE A 284 1.31 20.53 -27.64
C PHE A 284 1.85 19.89 -28.92
N VAL A 285 1.70 18.58 -29.09
CA VAL A 285 2.12 17.86 -30.30
C VAL A 285 1.26 18.25 -31.51
N GLU A 286 -0.03 18.51 -31.29
CA GLU A 286 -0.94 19.07 -32.29
C GLU A 286 -0.48 20.47 -32.73
N LEU A 287 -0.11 21.34 -31.77
CA LEU A 287 0.42 22.68 -32.04
C LEU A 287 1.73 22.64 -32.85
N LEU A 288 2.62 21.68 -32.57
CA LEU A 288 3.85 21.47 -33.35
C LEU A 288 3.60 20.90 -34.75
N GLY A 289 2.34 20.54 -35.08
CA GLY A 289 1.97 19.96 -36.37
C GLY A 289 2.73 18.67 -36.67
N THR A 290 2.88 17.79 -35.67
CA THR A 290 3.62 16.52 -35.80
C THR A 290 2.69 15.30 -35.64
N PRO A 291 1.98 14.88 -36.72
CA PRO A 291 0.92 13.87 -36.61
C PRO A 291 1.41 12.47 -36.19
N VAL A 292 2.69 12.15 -36.47
CA VAL A 292 3.31 10.87 -36.09
C VAL A 292 3.38 10.70 -34.57
N TYR A 293 3.65 11.77 -33.82
CA TYR A 293 3.69 11.70 -32.36
C TYR A 293 2.28 11.77 -31.76
N GLN A 294 1.35 12.44 -32.44
CA GLN A 294 -0.06 12.47 -32.01
C GLN A 294 -0.68 11.07 -32.04
N SER A 295 -0.43 10.30 -33.10
CA SER A 295 -0.90 8.91 -33.21
C SER A 295 -0.26 7.98 -32.18
N THR A 296 0.83 8.39 -31.52
CA THR A 296 1.47 7.65 -30.42
C THR A 296 0.90 8.04 -29.05
N ILE A 297 0.69 9.34 -28.79
CA ILE A 297 0.19 9.83 -27.51
C ILE A 297 -1.30 9.52 -27.30
N ALA A 298 -2.14 9.65 -28.34
CA ALA A 298 -3.59 9.50 -28.19
C ALA A 298 -4.00 8.08 -27.71
N PRO A 299 -3.49 6.97 -28.29
CA PRO A 299 -3.78 5.62 -27.78
C PRO A 299 -3.28 5.42 -26.35
N LEU A 300 -2.09 5.92 -26.03
CA LEU A 300 -1.50 5.84 -24.69
C LEU A 300 -2.40 6.54 -23.66
N GLN A 301 -2.87 7.76 -23.97
CA GLN A 301 -3.78 8.50 -23.12
C GLN A 301 -5.10 7.74 -22.90
N GLN A 302 -5.69 7.17 -23.95
CA GLN A 302 -6.94 6.40 -23.84
C GLN A 302 -6.77 5.13 -23.00
N GLN A 303 -5.65 4.41 -23.16
CA GLN A 303 -5.34 3.23 -22.36
C GLN A 303 -5.19 3.58 -20.88
N ILE A 304 -4.44 4.64 -20.55
CA ILE A 304 -4.24 5.09 -19.17
C ILE A 304 -5.55 5.56 -18.54
N LYS A 305 -6.36 6.35 -19.27
CA LYS A 305 -7.71 6.77 -18.83
C LYS A 305 -8.59 5.56 -18.50
N ARG A 306 -8.62 4.54 -19.35
CA ARG A 306 -9.37 3.30 -19.10
C ARG A 306 -8.85 2.55 -17.88
N GLY A 307 -7.52 2.38 -17.76
CA GLY A 307 -6.90 1.71 -16.62
C GLY A 307 -7.26 2.38 -15.28
N ILE A 308 -7.18 3.71 -15.24
CA ILE A 308 -7.58 4.51 -14.07
C ILE A 308 -9.08 4.30 -13.72
N LEU A 309 -9.96 4.36 -14.72
CA LEU A 309 -11.41 4.17 -14.51
C LEU A 309 -11.73 2.78 -13.97
N THR A 310 -11.12 1.74 -14.53
CA THR A 310 -11.30 0.36 -14.07
C THR A 310 -10.80 0.18 -12.65
N ALA A 311 -9.62 0.71 -12.34
CA ALA A 311 -9.04 0.64 -11.00
C ALA A 311 -9.94 1.35 -9.97
N ASN A 312 -10.44 2.54 -10.27
CA ASN A 312 -11.36 3.27 -9.40
C ASN A 312 -12.66 2.49 -9.14
N ARG A 313 -13.25 1.87 -10.17
CA ARG A 313 -14.45 1.03 -9.99
C ARG A 313 -14.18 -0.18 -9.09
N SER A 314 -13.06 -0.87 -9.31
CA SER A 314 -12.69 -2.01 -8.47
C SER A 314 -12.48 -1.60 -7.02
N ALA A 315 -11.85 -0.43 -6.81
CA ALA A 315 -11.57 0.09 -5.48
C ALA A 315 -12.86 0.44 -4.72
N VAL A 316 -13.82 1.09 -5.39
CA VAL A 316 -15.16 1.36 -4.81
C VAL A 316 -15.88 0.05 -4.47
N SER A 317 -15.82 -0.96 -5.34
CA SER A 317 -16.43 -2.26 -5.08
C SER A 317 -15.82 -2.96 -3.86
N ILE A 318 -14.49 -2.92 -3.71
CA ILE A 318 -13.79 -3.48 -2.53
C ILE A 318 -14.22 -2.75 -1.27
N GLN A 319 -14.33 -1.42 -1.33
CA GLN A 319 -14.78 -0.62 -0.19
C GLN A 319 -16.20 -0.98 0.24
N GLN A 320 -17.14 -1.08 -0.71
CA GLN A 320 -18.53 -1.46 -0.43
C GLN A 320 -18.64 -2.84 0.22
N GLU A 321 -17.88 -3.82 -0.28
CA GLU A 321 -17.85 -5.16 0.32
C GLU A 321 -17.25 -5.12 1.72
N THR A 322 -16.19 -4.34 1.92
CA THR A 322 -15.56 -4.16 3.25
C THR A 322 -16.55 -3.54 4.24
N ASP A 323 -17.25 -2.48 3.86
CA ASP A 323 -18.25 -1.81 4.69
C ASP A 323 -19.41 -2.76 5.03
N ARG A 324 -19.86 -3.57 4.07
CA ARG A 324 -20.88 -4.61 4.29
C ARG A 324 -20.43 -5.62 5.33
N ARG A 325 -19.21 -6.14 5.23
CA ARG A 325 -18.64 -7.12 6.18
C ARG A 325 -18.50 -6.53 7.58
N PHE A 326 -18.09 -5.27 7.69
CA PHE A 326 -18.05 -4.61 9.00
C PHE A 326 -19.44 -4.44 9.61
N ALA A 327 -20.45 -4.09 8.81
CA ALA A 327 -21.82 -4.00 9.30
C ALA A 327 -22.36 -5.37 9.79
N GLU A 328 -22.04 -6.46 9.11
CA GLU A 328 -22.38 -7.83 9.54
C GLU A 328 -21.74 -8.19 10.89
N ILE A 329 -20.46 -7.88 11.05
CA ILE A 329 -19.73 -8.12 12.31
C ILE A 329 -20.37 -7.32 13.45
N GLU A 330 -20.71 -6.05 13.20
CA GLU A 330 -21.31 -5.20 14.23
C GLU A 330 -22.72 -5.70 14.64
N ALA A 331 -23.50 -6.21 13.69
CA ALA A 331 -24.78 -6.83 13.98
C ALA A 331 -24.64 -8.09 14.84
N GLU A 332 -23.64 -8.94 14.57
CA GLU A 332 -23.38 -10.13 15.39
C GLU A 332 -22.87 -9.76 16.79
N ARG A 333 -22.03 -8.73 16.91
CA ARG A 333 -21.59 -8.19 18.22
C ARG A 333 -22.76 -7.73 19.08
N GLU A 334 -23.71 -6.99 18.49
CA GLU A 334 -24.89 -6.54 19.22
C GLU A 334 -25.80 -7.71 19.63
N LYS A 335 -25.84 -8.78 18.83
CA LYS A 335 -26.57 -10.01 19.18
C LYS A 335 -25.90 -10.75 20.33
N LEU A 336 -24.58 -10.90 20.30
CA LEU A 336 -23.81 -11.51 21.39
C LEU A 336 -23.96 -10.71 22.68
N LYS A 337 -23.88 -9.37 22.61
CA LYS A 337 -24.09 -8.50 23.76
C LYS A 337 -25.45 -8.70 24.41
N ARG A 338 -26.53 -8.81 23.61
CA ARG A 338 -27.87 -9.13 24.12
C ARG A 338 -27.92 -10.49 24.83
N GLN A 339 -27.25 -11.50 24.28
CA GLN A 339 -27.16 -12.82 24.92
C GLN A 339 -26.38 -12.77 26.24
N GLU A 340 -25.27 -12.02 26.30
CA GLU A 340 -24.50 -11.82 27.54
C GLU A 340 -25.31 -11.09 28.62
N GLU A 341 -26.12 -10.10 28.23
CA GLU A 341 -27.05 -9.41 29.15
C GLU A 341 -28.13 -10.35 29.68
N GLU A 342 -28.71 -11.19 28.82
CA GLU A 342 -29.71 -12.19 29.21
C GLU A 342 -29.14 -13.24 30.18
N ILE A 343 -27.95 -13.78 29.90
CA ILE A 343 -27.27 -14.74 30.79
C ILE A 343 -26.99 -14.11 32.15
N ARG A 344 -26.46 -12.88 32.18
CA ARG A 344 -26.20 -12.15 33.43
C ARG A 344 -27.48 -11.90 34.21
N TRP A 345 -28.57 -11.57 33.54
CA TRP A 345 -29.87 -11.38 34.18
C TRP A 345 -30.34 -12.68 34.85
N TYR A 346 -30.32 -13.81 34.12
CA TYR A 346 -30.70 -15.11 34.69
C TYR A 346 -29.82 -15.52 35.89
N GLN A 347 -28.51 -15.27 35.81
CA GLN A 347 -27.60 -15.54 36.92
C GLN A 347 -27.95 -14.70 38.15
N ASN A 348 -28.17 -13.40 37.98
CA ASN A 348 -28.50 -12.50 39.07
C ASN A 348 -29.85 -12.84 39.72
N GLU A 349 -30.85 -13.16 38.90
CA GLU A 349 -32.17 -13.60 39.36
C GLU A 349 -32.08 -14.88 40.19
N ASN A 350 -31.32 -15.88 39.72
CA ASN A 350 -31.10 -17.12 40.47
C ASN A 350 -30.37 -16.85 41.81
N LEU A 351 -29.36 -15.99 41.82
CA LEU A 351 -28.65 -15.61 43.05
C LEU A 351 -29.58 -14.88 44.04
N SER A 352 -30.44 -13.98 43.56
CA SER A 352 -31.44 -13.29 44.40
C SER A 352 -32.41 -14.29 45.04
N ASN A 353 -32.95 -15.23 44.26
CA ASN A 353 -33.87 -16.25 44.76
C ASN A 353 -33.21 -17.15 45.82
N ILE A 354 -31.93 -17.49 45.66
CA ILE A 354 -31.16 -18.25 46.67
C ILE A 354 -31.00 -17.42 47.95
N GLN A 355 -30.66 -16.13 47.84
CA GLN A 355 -30.53 -15.22 48.98
C GLN A 355 -31.86 -15.09 49.74
N ASP A 356 -32.98 -14.89 49.05
CA ASP A 356 -34.31 -14.77 49.65
C ASP A 356 -34.76 -16.07 50.35
N SER A 357 -34.39 -17.23 49.80
CA SER A 357 -34.63 -18.52 50.47
C SER A 357 -33.80 -18.66 51.73
N LEU A 358 -32.51 -18.33 51.67
CA LEU A 358 -31.60 -18.38 52.81
C LEU A 358 -32.05 -17.44 53.93
N GLU A 359 -32.45 -16.22 53.58
CA GLU A 359 -32.97 -15.24 54.55
C GLU A 359 -34.21 -15.77 55.28
N ARG A 360 -35.16 -16.35 54.54
CA ARG A 360 -36.35 -16.98 55.14
C ARG A 360 -35.99 -18.12 56.08
N ASP A 361 -35.06 -19.00 55.70
CA ASP A 361 -34.62 -20.13 56.53
C ASP A 361 -33.93 -19.65 57.82
N ILE A 362 -33.10 -18.61 57.73
CA ILE A 362 -32.46 -17.98 58.90
C ILE A 362 -33.52 -17.42 59.85
N PHE A 363 -34.50 -16.67 59.35
CA PHE A 363 -35.57 -16.12 60.18
C PHE A 363 -36.43 -17.21 60.83
N ALA A 364 -36.73 -18.29 60.10
CA ALA A 364 -37.45 -19.44 60.66
C ALA A 364 -36.66 -20.12 61.79
N ALA A 365 -35.35 -20.31 61.61
CA ALA A 365 -34.47 -20.87 62.63
C ALA A 365 -34.38 -19.97 63.88
N MET A 366 -34.30 -18.65 63.68
CA MET A 366 -34.31 -17.67 64.78
C MET A 366 -35.63 -17.71 65.58
N ALA A 367 -36.78 -17.85 64.90
CA ALA A 367 -38.07 -17.99 65.57
C ALA A 367 -38.16 -19.27 66.40
N GLN A 368 -37.75 -20.42 65.84
CA GLN A 368 -37.71 -21.68 66.58
C GLN A 368 -36.77 -21.63 67.79
N ALA A 369 -35.62 -20.96 67.65
CA ALA A 369 -34.69 -20.74 68.76
C ALA A 369 -35.35 -19.91 69.88
N LYS A 370 -36.11 -18.87 69.53
CA LYS A 370 -36.85 -18.06 70.52
C LYS A 370 -37.89 -18.89 71.30
N ASP A 371 -38.61 -19.77 70.63
CA ASP A 371 -39.63 -20.62 71.25
C ASP A 371 -39.05 -21.73 72.14
N THR A 372 -37.74 -22.01 72.03
CA THR A 372 -37.02 -23.01 72.83
C THR A 372 -36.23 -22.41 74.00
N VAL A 373 -36.13 -21.08 74.11
CA VAL A 373 -35.58 -20.43 75.30
C VAL A 373 -36.67 -20.42 76.39
N PRO A 374 -36.42 -20.97 77.60
CA PRO A 374 -37.35 -20.85 78.72
C PRO A 374 -37.55 -19.38 79.10
N ASP A 375 -38.77 -18.97 79.42
CA ASP A 375 -39.04 -17.64 80.01
C ASP A 375 -38.12 -17.44 81.23
N ILE A 376 -37.21 -16.47 81.11
CA ILE A 376 -36.39 -15.96 82.22
C ILE A 376 -37.07 -14.70 82.77
#